data_AF-A0A0G0XCA6-F1
#
_entry.id   AF-A0A0G0XCA6-F1
#
_cell.length_a   1.000
_cell.length_b   1.000
_cell.length_c   1.000
_cell.angle_alpha   90.00
_cell.angle_beta   90.00
_cell.angle_gamma   90.00
#
_symmetry.space_group_name_H-M   'P 1'
#
loop_
_entity.id
_entity.type
_entity.pdbx_description
1 polymer ?
#
loop_
_entity_poly.entity_id
_entity_poly.type
_entity_poly.pdbx_seq_one_letter_code
_entity_poly.pdbx_strand_id
1 'polypeptide(L)' 'MKKVLVGGCFDLIHYGHIVFLKEARKQGDYLIVALESDDNVKKYKGENRPVHKQSERALNYHQ' A
#
# COMPACT_ATOMS: atom_id res chain seq x y z
N MET A 1 -20.35 -10.65 -4.12
CA MET A 1 -18.94 -10.47 -3.74
C MET A 1 -18.50 -9.05 -4.11
N LYS A 2 -18.41 -8.15 -3.12
CA LYS A 2 -17.96 -6.76 -3.27
C LYS A 2 -16.44 -6.68 -3.13
N LYS A 3 -15.76 -6.11 -4.11
CA LYS A 3 -14.31 -5.87 -4.07
C LYS A 3 -14.03 -4.43 -3.68
N VAL A 4 -13.03 -4.23 -2.82
CA VAL A 4 -12.51 -2.91 -2.42
C VAL A 4 -11.12 -2.77 -2.97
N LEU A 5 -10.83 -1.66 -3.65
CA LEU A 5 -9.52 -1.31 -4.15
C LEU A 5 -9.00 -0.09 -3.38
N VAL A 6 -7.78 -0.18 -2.90
CA VAL A 6 -7.04 0.97 -2.36
C VAL A 6 -5.69 1.06 -3.06
N GLY A 7 -5.24 2.28 -3.33
CA GLY A 7 -3.95 2.54 -3.97
C GLY A 7 -3.06 3.37 -3.07
N GLY A 8 -1.75 3.10 -3.10
CA GLY A 8 -0.79 3.91 -2.37
C GLY A 8 0.63 3.36 -2.38
N CYS A 9 1.54 4.17 -1.85
CA CYS A 9 2.93 3.81 -1.67
C CYS A 9 3.11 2.73 -0.58
N PHE A 10 2.48 2.90 0.59
CA PHE A 10 2.60 1.99 1.74
C PHE A 10 4.03 1.59 2.12
N ASP A 11 4.98 2.49 1.90
CA ASP A 11 6.34 2.38 2.40
C ASP A 11 6.38 2.57 3.93
N LEU A 12 7.35 1.93 4.59
CA LEU A 12 7.50 1.93 6.05
C LEU A 12 6.16 1.71 6.80
N ILE A 13 5.55 0.53 6.67
CA ILE A 13 4.23 0.26 7.27
C ILE A 13 4.24 0.59 8.77
N HIS A 14 3.29 1.44 9.16
CA HIS A 14 3.05 1.84 10.53
C HIS A 14 1.56 1.72 10.87
N TYR A 15 1.22 1.93 12.14
CA TYR A 15 -0.13 1.74 12.69
C TYR A 15 -1.25 2.38 11.83
N GLY A 16 -1.04 3.60 11.33
CA GLY A 16 -1.98 4.30 10.46
C GLY A 16 -2.36 3.52 9.20
N HIS A 17 -1.41 2.89 8.51
CA HIS A 17 -1.71 2.05 7.35
C HIS A 17 -2.53 0.81 7.75
N ILE A 18 -2.21 0.20 8.89
CA ILE A 18 -2.94 -0.97 9.39
C ILE A 18 -4.40 -0.62 9.67
N VAL A 19 -4.65 0.49 10.37
CA VAL A 19 -6.02 0.98 10.64
C VAL A 19 -6.75 1.27 9.33
N PHE A 20 -6.12 2.01 8.42
CA PHE A 20 -6.70 2.33 7.12
C PHE A 20 -7.11 1.07 6.33
N LEU A 21 -6.23 0.08 6.24
CA LEU A 21 -6.49 -1.16 5.50
C LEU A 21 -7.55 -2.04 6.19
N LYS A 22 -7.58 -2.07 7.52
CA LYS A 22 -8.64 -2.75 8.28
C LYS A 22 -10.01 -2.12 8.01
N GLU A 23 -10.11 -0.79 8.03
CA GLU A 23 -11.36 -0.11 7.70
C GLU A 23 -11.75 -0.31 6.23
N ALA A 24 -10.79 -0.27 5.29
CA ALA A 24 -11.06 -0.59 3.89
C ALA A 24 -11.57 -2.02 3.70
N ARG A 25 -10.98 -3.00 4.40
CA ARG A 25 -11.40 -4.42 4.33
C ARG A 25 -12.84 -4.63 4.78
N LYS A 26 -13.34 -3.85 5.76
CA LYS A 26 -14.73 -3.92 6.23
C LYS A 26 -15.74 -3.46 5.18
N GLN A 27 -15.30 -2.73 4.15
CA GLN A 27 -16.19 -2.18 3.11
C GLN A 27 -16.58 -3.20 2.03
N GLY A 28 -16.06 -4.44 2.06
CA GLY A 28 -16.41 -5.47 1.09
C GLY A 28 -15.95 -6.86 1.50
N ASP A 29 -15.98 -7.80 0.56
CA ASP A 29 -15.64 -9.21 0.76
C ASP A 29 -14.18 -9.51 0.44
N TYR A 30 -13.55 -8.67 -0.41
CA TYR A 30 -12.17 -8.84 -0.86
C TYR A 30 -11.49 -7.48 -0.99
N LEU A 31 -10.29 -7.34 -0.40
CA LEU A 31 -9.49 -6.12 -0.48
C LEU A 31 -8.31 -6.33 -1.43
N ILE A 32 -8.14 -5.41 -2.38
CA ILE A 32 -7.01 -5.32 -3.29
C ILE A 32 -6.20 -4.08 -2.90
N VAL A 33 -4.90 -4.26 -2.67
CA VAL A 33 -3.96 -3.17 -2.39
C VAL A 33 -3.06 -2.99 -3.61
N ALA A 34 -3.25 -1.87 -4.33
CA ALA A 34 -2.41 -1.51 -5.46
C ALA A 34 -1.20 -0.70 -4.98
N LEU A 35 -0.02 -1.30 -5.07
CA LEU A 35 1.23 -0.65 -4.71
C LEU A 35 1.72 0.25 -5.84
N GLU A 36 1.96 1.50 -5.52
CA GLU A 36 2.53 2.49 -6.45
C GLU A 36 3.95 2.09 -6.87
N SER A 37 4.35 2.37 -8.11
CA SER A 37 5.71 2.06 -8.61
C SER A 37 6.77 2.95 -7.97
N ASP A 38 8.01 2.48 -7.91
CA ASP A 38 9.11 3.24 -7.31
C ASP A 38 9.36 4.55 -8.07
N ASP A 39 9.29 4.53 -9.41
CA ASP A 39 9.48 5.72 -10.25
C ASP A 39 8.39 6.78 -10.00
N ASN A 40 7.13 6.36 -9.84
CA ASN A 40 6.06 7.32 -9.56
C ASN A 40 6.20 7.91 -8.16
N VAL A 41 6.57 7.10 -7.17
CA VAL A 41 6.81 7.59 -5.82
C VAL A 41 7.98 8.59 -5.78
N LYS A 42 9.09 8.31 -6.49
CA LYS A 42 10.23 9.25 -6.63
C LYS A 42 9.79 10.57 -7.22
N LYS A 43 9.00 10.54 -8.30
CA LYS A 43 8.50 11.73 -8.99
C LYS A 43 7.74 12.68 -8.05
N TYR A 44 6.97 12.15 -7.10
CA TYR A 44 6.13 12.97 -6.21
C TYR A 44 6.73 13.22 -4.81
N LYS A 45 7.62 12.34 -4.33
CA LYS A 45 8.17 12.41 -2.97
C LYS A 45 9.68 12.65 -2.92
N GLY A 46 10.32 12.78 -4.07
CA GLY A 46 11.75 13.00 -4.24
C GLY A 46 12.54 11.70 -4.40
N GLU A 47 13.76 11.83 -4.92
CA GLU A 47 14.66 10.71 -5.29
C GLU A 47 14.95 9.72 -4.14
N ASN A 48 14.89 10.20 -2.89
CA ASN A 48 15.15 9.39 -1.70
C ASN A 48 13.92 8.56 -1.24
N ARG A 49 12.83 8.54 -2.03
CA ARG A 49 11.60 7.79 -1.73
C ARG A 49 11.19 6.94 -2.94
N PRO A 50 10.66 5.72 -2.74
CA PRO A 50 10.41 5.06 -1.45
C PRO A 50 11.70 4.51 -0.83
N VAL A 51 11.68 4.26 0.48
CA VAL A 51 12.78 3.62 1.21
C VAL A 51 12.88 2.14 0.82
N HIS A 52 11.73 1.45 0.77
CA HIS A 52 11.64 0.08 0.27
C HIS A 52 11.07 0.05 -1.16
N LYS A 53 11.68 -0.76 -2.02
CA LYS A 53 11.23 -1.01 -3.39
C LYS A 53 9.83 -1.60 -3.41
N GLN A 54 9.14 -1.49 -4.55
CA GLN A 54 7.78 -2.01 -4.71
C GLN A 54 7.67 -3.50 -4.37
N SER A 55 8.65 -4.30 -4.76
CA SER A 55 8.72 -5.73 -4.46
C SER A 55 8.86 -6.01 -2.96
N GLU A 56 9.64 -5.21 -2.24
CA GLU A 56 9.84 -5.33 -0.79
C GLU A 56 8.56 -4.93 -0.04
N ARG A 57 7.89 -3.86 -0.49
CA ARG A 57 6.62 -3.41 0.07
C ARG A 57 5.50 -4.45 -0.09
N ALA A 58 5.53 -5.24 -1.17
CA ALA A 58 4.57 -6.32 -1.38
C ALA A 58 4.68 -7.42 -0.30
N LEU A 59 5.88 -7.67 0.23
CA LEU A 59 6.11 -8.70 1.23
C LEU A 59 5.42 -8.40 2.57
N ASN A 60 5.10 -7.14 2.85
CA ASN A 60 4.44 -6.73 4.09
C ASN A 60 3.01 -7.27 4.23
N TYR A 61 2.42 -7.81 3.16
CA TYR A 61 1.02 -8.27 3.11
C TYR A 61 0.86 -9.79 3.12
N HIS A 62 1.93 -10.54 3.39
CA HIS A 62 1.90 -12.01 3.49
C HIS A 62 1.66 -12.55 4.91
N GLN A 63 1.05 -11.76 5.80
CA GLN A 63 0.66 -12.21 7.15
C GLN A 63 -0.83 -12.53 7.24
#